data_AF-A0A0A9ZBZ7-F1
#
_entry.id   AF-A0A0A9ZBZ7-F1
#
_cell.length_a   1.000
_cell.length_b   1.000
_cell.length_c   1.000
_cell.angle_alpha   90.00
_cell.angle_beta   90.00
_cell.angle_gamma   90.00
#
_symmetry.space_group_name_H-M   'P 1'
#
loop_
_entity.id
_entity.type
_entity.pdbx_description
1 polymer ?
#
loop_
_entity_poly.entity_id
_entity_poly.type
_entity_poly.pdbx_seq_one_letter_code
_entity_poly.pdbx_strand_id
1 'polypeptide(L)'
;LCYDSRMYVPELSMKERNKQSFFREAADRESYLDSILEDLTPDDVRHLVVYEDEITQVGSFQKVFPTPQTHEYFQFFEESRYYNMLFDAWETKYHSNREEGVQLLESKCLEQIHLDVSEVEPRQFTYCPSDHSIKGEELGDGDGDTTSIDSGGTRLVPNDTLNSTPAPNPLPTNPTHL
;
A
#
# COMPACT_ATOMS: atom_id res chain seq x y z
N LEU A 1 5.28 22.40 15.84
CA LEU A 1 5.13 21.14 15.08
C LEU A 1 6.14 21.19 13.94
N CYS A 2 7.22 20.42 14.04
CA CYS A 2 8.27 20.26 13.04
C CYS A 2 7.92 19.10 12.10
N TYR A 3 6.80 19.24 11.39
CA TYR A 3 6.30 18.23 10.46
C TYR A 3 6.43 18.79 9.04
N ASP A 4 7.20 18.12 8.19
CA ASP A 4 7.29 18.44 6.77
C ASP A 4 6.36 17.51 5.99
N SER A 5 5.36 18.06 5.30
CA SER A 5 4.38 17.28 4.55
C SER A 5 5.01 16.47 3.41
N ARG A 6 6.20 16.85 2.93
CA ARG A 6 6.91 16.16 1.85
C ARG A 6 7.39 14.76 2.25
N MET A 7 7.49 14.49 3.56
CA MET A 7 7.79 13.16 4.08
C MET A 7 6.70 12.12 3.79
N TYR A 8 5.48 12.57 3.48
CA TYR A 8 4.30 11.70 3.37
C TYR A 8 3.64 11.79 2.01
N VAL A 9 4.42 12.09 0.96
CA VAL A 9 3.94 12.07 -0.43
C VAL A 9 3.71 10.62 -0.85
N PRO A 10 2.45 10.20 -1.09
CA PRO A 10 2.16 8.82 -1.47
C PRO A 10 2.34 8.57 -2.96
N GLU A 11 2.46 9.63 -3.78
CA GLU A 11 2.71 9.51 -5.21
C GLU A 11 4.19 9.25 -5.48
N LEU A 12 4.45 8.25 -6.31
CA LEU A 12 5.78 7.97 -6.82
C LEU A 12 6.08 8.84 -8.06
N SER A 13 7.33 9.19 -8.28
CA SER A 13 7.80 9.68 -9.57
C SER A 13 7.80 8.56 -10.62
N MET A 14 7.98 8.91 -11.89
CA MET A 14 8.13 7.89 -12.94
C MET A 14 9.39 7.04 -12.72
N LYS A 15 10.49 7.68 -12.28
CA LYS A 15 11.74 6.98 -11.95
C LYS A 15 11.53 5.96 -10.83
N GLU A 16 10.85 6.38 -9.76
CA GLU A 16 10.53 5.53 -8.61
C GLU A 16 9.64 4.35 -9.03
N ARG A 17 8.56 4.59 -9.79
CA ARG A 17 7.73 3.51 -10.33
C ARG A 17 8.52 2.50 -11.15
N ASN A 18 9.37 2.98 -12.05
CA ASN A 18 10.18 2.12 -12.90
C ASN A 18 11.16 1.27 -12.08
N LYS A 19 11.81 1.87 -11.07
CA LYS A 19 12.67 1.15 -10.13
C LYS A 19 11.87 0.06 -9.39
N GLN A 20 10.71 0.42 -8.85
CA GLN A 20 9.88 -0.54 -8.11
C GLN A 20 9.44 -1.70 -9.00
N SER A 21 8.95 -1.42 -10.21
CA SER A 21 8.54 -2.45 -11.18
C SER A 21 9.71 -3.38 -11.56
N PHE A 22 10.88 -2.82 -11.82
CA PHE A 22 12.08 -3.62 -12.16
C PHE A 22 12.43 -4.64 -11.07
N PHE A 23 12.43 -4.22 -9.80
CA PHE A 23 12.76 -5.13 -8.70
C PHE A 23 11.63 -6.12 -8.38
N ARG A 24 10.36 -5.75 -8.55
CA ARG A 24 9.25 -6.71 -8.37
C ARG A 24 9.35 -7.92 -9.30
N GLU A 25 9.96 -7.73 -10.47
CA GLU A 25 10.20 -8.79 -11.47
C GLU A 25 11.50 -9.57 -11.22
N ALA A 26 12.26 -9.26 -10.16
CA ALA A 26 13.49 -9.98 -9.83
C ALA A 26 13.21 -11.47 -9.58
N ALA A 27 14.00 -12.33 -10.23
CA ALA A 27 13.79 -13.78 -10.22
C ALA A 27 14.25 -14.43 -8.90
N ASP A 28 15.29 -13.90 -8.29
CA ASP A 28 15.93 -14.45 -7.10
C ASP A 28 16.34 -13.37 -6.11
N ARG A 29 16.50 -13.76 -4.84
CA ARG A 29 16.83 -12.87 -3.73
C ARG A 29 18.17 -12.16 -3.94
N GLU A 30 19.19 -12.93 -4.29
CA GLU A 30 20.56 -12.44 -4.42
C GLU A 30 20.70 -11.38 -5.52
N SER A 31 19.88 -11.46 -6.57
CA SER A 31 19.89 -10.49 -7.67
C SER A 31 19.53 -9.06 -7.25
N TYR A 32 18.75 -8.88 -6.18
CA TYR A 32 18.30 -7.56 -5.75
C TYR A 32 18.99 -7.00 -4.49
N LEU A 33 19.57 -7.85 -3.63
CA LEU A 33 20.03 -7.42 -2.29
C LEU A 33 20.97 -6.22 -2.31
N ASP A 34 21.98 -6.25 -3.17
CA ASP A 34 22.93 -5.13 -3.28
C ASP A 34 22.38 -4.02 -4.19
N SER A 35 21.85 -4.39 -5.35
CA SER A 35 21.45 -3.47 -6.41
C SER A 35 20.28 -2.55 -6.01
N ILE A 36 19.36 -3.01 -5.17
CA ILE A 36 18.24 -2.18 -4.68
C ILE A 36 18.70 -1.00 -3.81
N LEU A 37 19.85 -1.16 -3.15
CA LEU A 37 20.44 -0.18 -2.23
C LEU A 37 21.45 0.76 -2.91
N GLU A 38 21.84 0.52 -4.17
CA GLU A 38 22.83 1.34 -4.88
C GLU A 38 22.31 2.74 -5.23
N ASP A 39 21.09 2.86 -5.75
CA ASP A 39 20.46 4.13 -6.12
C ASP A 39 19.19 4.37 -5.28
N LEU A 40 19.36 4.76 -4.01
CA LEU A 40 18.23 5.08 -3.13
C LEU A 40 17.50 6.33 -3.65
N THR A 41 16.24 6.15 -4.03
CA THR A 41 15.35 7.23 -4.45
C THR A 41 14.84 8.04 -3.26
N PRO A 42 14.31 9.26 -3.47
CA PRO A 42 13.62 10.02 -2.42
C PRO A 42 12.58 9.18 -1.65
N ASP A 43 11.77 8.40 -2.37
CA ASP A 43 10.80 7.47 -1.75
C ASP A 43 11.45 6.39 -0.90
N ASP A 44 12.55 5.78 -1.37
CA ASP A 44 13.28 4.77 -0.59
C ASP A 44 13.83 5.36 0.70
N VAL A 45 14.44 6.55 0.64
CA VAL A 45 14.98 7.22 1.82
C VAL A 45 13.86 7.55 2.80
N ARG A 46 12.70 8.03 2.34
CA ARG A 46 11.54 8.27 3.22
C ARG A 46 11.12 7.00 3.96
N HIS A 47 10.99 5.87 3.25
CA HIS A 47 10.60 4.60 3.86
C HIS A 47 11.65 4.04 4.82
N LEU A 48 12.94 4.13 4.47
CA LEU A 48 14.04 3.66 5.32
C LEU A 48 14.23 4.52 6.57
N VAL A 49 14.05 5.84 6.47
CA VAL A 49 14.10 6.74 7.63
C VAL A 49 12.98 6.42 8.62
N VAL A 50 11.75 6.25 8.13
CA VAL A 50 10.61 5.85 8.98
C VAL A 50 10.90 4.50 9.62
N TYR A 51 11.41 3.55 8.84
CA TYR A 51 11.74 2.22 9.32
C TYR A 51 12.79 2.23 10.46
N GLU A 52 13.86 3.00 10.32
CA GLU A 52 14.86 3.15 11.38
C GLU A 52 14.33 3.88 12.60
N ASP A 53 13.54 4.94 12.41
CA ASP A 53 12.93 5.68 13.52
C ASP A 53 12.00 4.77 14.35
N GLU A 54 11.18 3.94 13.69
CA GLU A 54 10.33 2.96 14.37
C GLU A 54 11.14 1.99 15.24
N ILE A 55 12.30 1.52 14.77
CA ILE A 55 13.18 0.61 15.52
C ILE A 55 13.69 1.26 16.80
N THR A 56 14.06 2.53 16.76
CA THR A 56 14.52 3.25 17.96
C THR A 56 13.42 3.44 19.01
N GLN A 57 12.16 3.35 18.59
CA GLN A 57 10.97 3.54 19.43
C GLN A 57 10.31 2.23 19.89
N VAL A 58 10.84 1.06 19.49
CA VAL A 58 10.27 -0.27 19.78
C VAL A 58 10.06 -0.54 21.27
N GLY A 59 10.86 0.05 22.17
CA GLY A 59 10.66 -0.06 23.61
C GLY A 59 10.59 -1.52 24.09
N SER A 60 9.43 -1.94 24.61
CA SER A 60 9.17 -3.32 25.08
C SER A 60 8.56 -4.25 24.03
N PHE A 61 8.31 -3.75 22.82
CA PHE A 61 7.88 -4.59 21.70
C PHE A 61 9.09 -5.27 21.06
N GLN A 62 8.85 -6.19 20.15
CA GLN A 62 9.88 -6.77 19.31
C GLN A 62 9.42 -6.67 17.86
N LYS A 63 10.32 -6.23 16.99
CA LYS A 63 10.12 -6.29 15.55
C LYS A 63 10.17 -7.76 15.12
N VAL A 64 9.04 -8.28 14.67
CA VAL A 64 8.92 -9.66 14.16
C VAL A 64 9.13 -9.75 12.65
N PHE A 65 9.01 -8.63 11.95
CA PHE A 65 9.16 -8.51 10.50
C PHE A 65 9.35 -7.03 10.13
N PRO A 66 10.16 -6.69 9.12
CA PRO A 66 11.25 -7.47 8.52
C PRO A 66 12.43 -7.64 9.49
N THR A 67 13.10 -8.79 9.42
CA THR A 67 14.35 -9.14 10.11
C THR A 67 15.25 -9.91 9.12
N PRO A 68 16.54 -10.13 9.43
CA PRO A 68 17.45 -10.82 8.50
C PRO A 68 17.02 -12.26 8.16
N GLN A 69 16.20 -12.89 9.00
CA GLN A 69 15.73 -14.27 8.82
C GLN A 69 14.31 -14.37 8.26
N THR A 70 13.55 -13.27 8.20
CA THR A 70 12.12 -13.35 7.81
C THR A 70 11.87 -13.38 6.30
N HIS A 71 12.91 -13.27 5.48
CA HIS A 71 12.80 -13.37 4.02
C HIS A 71 12.21 -14.71 3.57
N GLU A 72 12.37 -15.77 4.38
CA GLU A 72 11.77 -17.09 4.15
C GLU A 72 10.24 -17.06 4.06
N TYR A 73 9.60 -16.05 4.66
CA TYR A 73 8.16 -15.88 4.61
C TYR A 73 7.67 -15.20 3.33
N PHE A 74 8.57 -14.68 2.49
CA PHE A 74 8.20 -13.95 1.27
C PHE A 74 7.39 -14.82 0.29
N GLN A 75 7.66 -16.12 0.27
CA GLN A 75 6.93 -17.11 -0.55
C GLN A 75 5.44 -17.26 -0.18
N PHE A 76 5.01 -16.79 0.99
CA PHE A 76 3.63 -16.89 1.44
C PHE A 76 2.79 -15.65 1.10
N PHE A 77 3.41 -14.59 0.56
CA PHE A 77 2.67 -13.42 0.08
C PHE A 77 2.15 -13.67 -1.34
N GLU A 78 0.97 -13.14 -1.63
CA GLU A 78 0.36 -13.22 -2.97
C GLU A 78 1.16 -12.45 -4.03
N GLU A 79 1.87 -11.39 -3.63
CA GLU A 79 2.65 -10.54 -4.53
C GLU A 79 3.99 -10.15 -3.88
N SER A 80 5.05 -10.10 -4.70
CA SER A 80 6.33 -9.50 -4.32
C SER A 80 6.16 -8.00 -4.12
N ARG A 81 6.15 -7.55 -2.87
CA ARG A 81 6.05 -6.13 -2.53
C ARG A 81 7.43 -5.51 -2.51
N TYR A 82 7.61 -4.45 -3.28
CA TYR A 82 8.87 -3.71 -3.38
C TYR A 82 9.47 -3.34 -2.01
N TYR A 83 8.69 -2.75 -1.11
CA TYR A 83 9.20 -2.34 0.19
C TYR A 83 9.63 -3.51 1.08
N ASN A 84 9.02 -4.70 0.93
CA ASN A 84 9.49 -5.88 1.64
C ASN A 84 10.90 -6.26 1.17
N MET A 85 11.16 -6.19 -0.14
CA MET A 85 12.49 -6.42 -0.71
C MET A 85 13.50 -5.37 -0.25
N LEU A 86 13.09 -4.09 -0.25
CA LEU A 86 13.94 -2.98 0.22
C LEU A 86 14.36 -3.18 1.67
N PHE A 87 13.42 -3.53 2.55
CA PHE A 87 13.73 -3.77 3.96
C PHE A 87 14.50 -5.07 4.20
N ASP A 88 14.28 -6.12 3.40
CA ASP A 88 15.09 -7.34 3.47
C ASP A 88 16.55 -7.05 3.11
N ALA A 89 16.79 -6.33 2.02
CA ALA A 89 18.11 -5.89 1.63
C ALA A 89 18.77 -5.02 2.71
N TRP A 90 18.02 -4.07 3.26
CA TRP A 90 18.48 -3.18 4.32
C TRP A 90 18.86 -3.95 5.59
N GLU A 91 17.99 -4.84 6.07
CA GLU A 91 18.27 -5.68 7.24
C GLU A 91 19.44 -6.61 6.97
N THR A 92 19.52 -7.23 5.79
CA THR A 92 20.64 -8.13 5.43
C THR A 92 21.98 -7.41 5.50
N LYS A 93 22.03 -6.15 5.03
CA LYS A 93 23.27 -5.37 4.98
C LYS A 93 23.64 -4.75 6.33
N TYR A 94 22.67 -4.13 7.01
CA TYR A 94 22.96 -3.24 8.16
C TYR A 94 22.50 -3.79 9.52
N HIS A 95 21.89 -4.98 9.61
CA HIS A 95 21.45 -5.48 10.93
C HIS A 95 22.59 -5.64 11.94
N SER A 96 23.78 -6.04 11.47
CA SER A 96 24.95 -6.32 12.31
C SER A 96 25.69 -5.04 12.69
N ASN A 97 25.65 -4.02 11.82
CA ASN A 97 26.25 -2.71 12.02
C ASN A 97 25.22 -1.62 11.68
N ARG A 98 24.26 -1.42 12.58
CA ARG A 98 23.14 -0.50 12.37
C ARG A 98 23.61 0.95 12.21
N GLU A 99 24.68 1.31 12.92
CA GLU A 99 25.25 2.66 12.90
C GLU A 99 25.63 3.10 11.49
N GLU A 100 26.19 2.20 10.68
CA GLU A 100 26.57 2.50 9.30
C GLU A 100 25.34 2.81 8.42
N GLY A 101 24.26 2.04 8.58
CA GLY A 101 23.00 2.30 7.88
C GLY A 101 22.39 3.65 8.29
N VAL A 102 22.40 3.95 9.59
CA VAL A 102 21.93 5.24 10.11
C VAL A 102 22.77 6.39 9.56
N GLN A 103 24.10 6.30 9.58
CA GLN A 103 24.99 7.33 9.02
C GLN A 103 24.74 7.55 7.52
N LEU A 104 24.47 6.48 6.76
CA LEU A 104 24.08 6.60 5.35
C LEU A 104 22.78 7.40 5.21
N LEU A 105 21.73 7.06 5.96
CA LEU A 105 20.46 7.79 5.91
C LEU A 105 20.61 9.24 6.38
N GLU A 106 21.40 9.49 7.42
CA GLU A 106 21.72 10.85 7.89
C GLU A 106 22.38 11.67 6.79
N SER A 107 23.35 11.11 6.06
CA SER A 107 24.00 11.79 4.93
C SER A 107 22.97 12.18 3.83
N LYS A 108 22.06 11.25 3.49
CA LYS A 108 20.97 11.51 2.53
C LYS A 108 19.96 12.53 3.05
N CYS A 109 19.77 12.59 4.37
CA CYS A 109 18.92 13.58 5.00
C CYS A 109 19.55 14.98 5.01
N LEU A 110 20.86 15.09 5.23
CA LEU A 110 21.59 16.35 5.11
C LEU A 110 21.55 16.89 3.67
N GLU A 111 21.57 16.00 2.67
CA GLU A 111 21.36 16.32 1.25
C GLU A 111 19.89 16.63 0.91
N GLN A 112 18.96 16.52 1.88
CA GLN A 112 17.52 16.77 1.72
C GLN A 112 16.83 15.88 0.67
N ILE A 113 17.40 14.72 0.35
CA ILE A 113 16.88 13.81 -0.69
C ILE A 113 15.46 13.34 -0.36
N HIS A 114 15.16 13.05 0.90
CA HIS A 114 13.82 12.63 1.35
C HIS A 114 12.75 13.74 1.20
N LEU A 115 13.15 14.99 0.93
CA LEU A 115 12.24 16.12 0.70
C LEU A 115 12.14 16.50 -0.79
N ASP A 116 12.87 15.81 -1.66
CA ASP A 116 12.77 16.01 -3.09
C ASP A 116 11.49 15.35 -3.62
N VAL A 117 10.57 16.21 -4.05
CA VAL A 117 9.27 15.83 -4.62
C VAL A 117 9.10 16.47 -6.01
N SER A 118 10.19 16.95 -6.61
CA SER A 118 10.16 17.71 -7.86
C SER A 118 9.71 16.89 -9.06
N GLU A 119 10.02 15.58 -9.06
CA GLU A 119 9.64 14.63 -10.11
C GLU A 119 8.30 13.92 -9.84
N VAL A 120 7.64 14.24 -8.73
CA VAL A 120 6.32 13.70 -8.42
C VAL A 120 5.29 14.54 -9.17
N GLU A 121 4.55 13.89 -10.07
CA GLU A 121 3.47 14.56 -10.80
C GLU A 121 2.47 15.17 -9.82
N PRO A 122 2.10 16.45 -9.97
CA PRO A 122 1.12 17.07 -9.10
C PRO A 122 -0.18 16.28 -9.16
N ARG A 123 -0.80 16.00 -8.00
CA ARG A 123 -2.19 15.51 -7.99
C ARG A 123 -3.04 16.46 -8.83
N GLN A 124 -3.48 15.99 -10.00
CA GLN A 124 -4.53 16.67 -10.73
C GLN A 124 -5.78 16.54 -9.87
N PHE A 125 -6.11 17.60 -9.13
CA PHE A 125 -7.45 17.76 -8.59
C PHE A 125 -8.39 17.79 -9.79
N THR A 126 -8.99 16.64 -10.13
CA THR A 126 -10.12 16.62 -11.04
C THR A 126 -11.23 17.35 -10.32
N TYR A 127 -11.45 18.61 -10.71
CA TYR A 127 -12.65 19.33 -10.34
C TYR A 127 -13.83 18.48 -10.81
N CYS A 128 -14.56 17.88 -9.87
CA CYS A 128 -15.90 17.37 -10.14
C CYS A 128 -16.67 18.57 -10.71
N PRO A 129 -17.19 18.52 -11.95
CA PRO A 129 -18.07 19.57 -12.43
C PRO A 129 -19.27 19.59 -11.49
N SER A 130 -19.38 20.62 -10.67
CA SER A 130 -20.53 20.83 -9.81
C SER A 130 -21.75 20.98 -10.71
N ASP A 131 -22.62 19.98 -10.68
CA ASP A 131 -23.85 19.89 -11.44
C ASP A 131 -24.83 20.96 -10.92
N HIS A 132 -24.72 22.17 -11.47
CA HIS A 132 -25.72 23.22 -11.31
C HIS A 132 -26.46 23.40 -12.63
N SER A 133 -27.54 22.63 -12.79
CA SER A 133 -28.66 23.04 -13.62
C SER A 133 -29.99 22.57 -13.00
N ILE A 134 -30.32 23.13 -11.84
CA ILE A 134 -31.73 23.28 -11.46
C ILE A 134 -32.25 24.50 -12.22
N LYS A 135 -33.01 24.28 -13.29
CA LYS A 135 -33.95 25.28 -13.81
C LYS A 135 -35.35 24.86 -13.37
N GLY A 136 -35.92 25.64 -12.47
CA GLY A 136 -37.32 25.52 -12.06
C GLY A 136 -38.28 26.07 -13.12
N GLU A 137 -39.37 25.31 -13.28
CA GLU A 137 -40.77 25.69 -13.55
C GLU A 137 -41.13 26.57 -14.76
N GLU A 138 -41.96 26.00 -15.65
CA GLU A 138 -43.27 26.61 -15.94
C GLU A 138 -44.31 25.51 -16.27
N LEU A 139 -45.50 25.65 -15.67
CA LEU A 139 -46.71 24.84 -15.86
C LEU A 139 -47.38 25.19 -17.20
N GLY A 140 -47.93 24.20 -17.91
CA GLY A 140 -48.72 24.44 -19.11
C GLY A 140 -49.49 23.22 -19.59
N ASP A 141 -50.72 23.11 -19.11
CA ASP A 141 -51.95 22.52 -19.68
C ASP A 141 -51.97 21.15 -20.37
N GLY A 142 -53.00 20.40 -19.98
CA GLY A 142 -53.26 19.04 -20.41
C GLY A 142 -53.81 18.91 -21.82
N ASP A 143 -53.70 17.70 -22.34
CA ASP A 143 -54.81 17.05 -23.04
C ASP A 143 -54.71 15.54 -22.81
N GLY A 144 -55.85 14.96 -22.47
CA GLY A 144 -55.97 13.55 -22.14
C GLY A 144 -55.93 12.66 -23.37
N ASP A 145 -55.45 11.44 -23.18
CA ASP A 145 -56.11 10.30 -23.80
C ASP A 145 -56.07 9.10 -22.86
N THR A 146 -57.24 8.51 -22.70
CA THR A 146 -57.49 7.28 -21.97
C THR A 146 -57.27 6.13 -22.95
N THR A 147 -56.65 5.02 -22.52
CA THR A 147 -57.19 3.66 -22.73
C THR A 147 -56.21 2.56 -22.34
N SER A 148 -56.82 1.48 -21.83
CA SER A 148 -56.37 0.08 -21.93
C SER A 148 -55.31 -0.43 -20.96
N ILE A 149 -55.83 -0.78 -19.79
CA ILE A 149 -55.67 -2.09 -19.13
C ILE A 149 -55.12 -3.22 -20.01
N ASP A 150 -54.02 -3.84 -19.59
CA ASP A 150 -53.83 -5.28 -19.75
C ASP A 150 -53.14 -5.85 -18.48
N SER A 151 -53.68 -6.97 -18.04
CA SER A 151 -53.35 -7.69 -16.83
C SER A 151 -52.35 -8.78 -17.14
N GLY A 152 -51.17 -8.75 -16.51
CA GLY A 152 -50.19 -9.81 -16.65
C GLY A 152 -49.30 -9.90 -15.41
N GLY A 153 -49.82 -10.49 -14.34
CA GLY A 153 -49.06 -10.75 -13.13
C GLY A 153 -48.03 -11.87 -13.34
N THR A 154 -46.86 -11.73 -12.71
CA THR A 154 -46.20 -12.85 -12.04
C THR A 154 -45.41 -12.33 -10.85
N ARG A 155 -45.83 -12.83 -9.70
CA ARG A 155 -45.30 -12.65 -8.35
C ARG A 155 -44.04 -13.51 -8.19
N LEU A 156 -42.94 -12.94 -7.74
CA LEU A 156 -41.91 -13.68 -7.01
C LEU A 156 -41.49 -12.88 -5.77
N VAL A 157 -41.59 -13.58 -4.64
CA VAL A 157 -41.38 -13.13 -3.26
C VAL A 157 -39.88 -13.08 -2.92
N PRO A 158 -39.49 -12.29 -1.89
CA PRO A 158 -38.12 -12.21 -1.40
C PRO A 158 -37.82 -13.39 -0.46
N ASN A 159 -36.65 -14.02 -0.59
CA ASN A 159 -36.15 -14.98 0.38
C ASN A 159 -35.06 -14.34 1.25
N ASP A 160 -35.44 -14.01 2.49
CA ASP A 160 -34.54 -13.93 3.63
C ASP A 160 -34.23 -15.35 4.12
N THR A 161 -32.95 -15.72 4.17
CA THR A 161 -32.48 -16.84 5.01
C THR A 161 -31.10 -16.52 5.61
N LEU A 162 -31.13 -16.06 6.85
CA LEU A 162 -30.35 -16.49 8.02
C LEU A 162 -28.95 -17.11 7.79
N ASN A 163 -27.93 -16.32 8.16
CA ASN A 163 -26.86 -16.60 9.12
C ASN A 163 -26.31 -18.04 9.24
N SER A 164 -25.03 -18.24 8.92
CA SER A 164 -24.17 -19.24 9.58
C SER A 164 -22.69 -18.89 9.43
N THR A 165 -22.07 -18.56 10.56
CA THR A 165 -20.63 -18.41 10.77
C THR A 165 -19.92 -19.78 10.67
N PRO A 166 -18.80 -19.93 9.95
CA PRO A 166 -18.01 -21.15 10.03
C PRO A 166 -17.09 -21.13 11.26
N ALA A 167 -17.02 -22.27 11.95
CA ALA A 167 -16.18 -22.52 13.12
C ALA A 167 -14.67 -22.60 12.75
N PRO A 168 -13.74 -22.36 13.70
CA PRO A 168 -12.31 -22.45 13.46
C PRO A 168 -11.82 -23.90 13.33
N ASN A 169 -10.91 -24.14 12.38
CA ASN A 169 -10.28 -25.44 12.13
C ASN A 169 -9.39 -25.89 13.31
N PRO A 170 -9.35 -27.19 13.65
CA PRO A 170 -8.45 -27.71 14.69
C PRO A 170 -6.99 -27.85 14.21
N LEU A 171 -6.04 -27.60 15.11
CA LEU A 171 -4.60 -27.77 14.94
C LEU A 171 -4.20 -29.24 14.71
N PRO A 172 -3.17 -29.53 13.88
CA PRO A 172 -2.66 -30.89 13.70
C PRO A 172 -1.84 -31.35 14.92
N THR A 173 -2.23 -32.51 15.47
CA THR A 173 -1.50 -33.24 16.50
C THR A 173 -0.27 -33.94 15.90
N ASN A 174 0.91 -33.67 16.44
CA ASN A 174 2.15 -34.34 16.06
C ASN A 174 2.26 -35.69 16.81
N PRO A 175 2.51 -36.83 16.15
CA PRO A 175 2.64 -38.11 16.84
C PRO A 175 4.02 -38.22 17.50
N THR A 176 4.00 -38.42 18.81
CA THR A 176 5.13 -38.90 19.59
C THR A 176 5.49 -40.31 19.12
N HIS A 177 6.73 -40.53 18.69
CA HIS A 177 7.30 -41.88 18.65
C HIS A 177 8.72 -41.87 19.21
N LEU A 178 8.92 -42.85 20.09
CA LEU A 178 10.11 -43.21 20.87
C LEU A 178 11.34 -43.50 19.99
#